data_AF-A0A367QKC4-F1
#
_entry.id   AF-A0A367QKC4-F1
#
_cell.length_a   1.000
_cell.length_b   1.000
_cell.length_c   1.000
_cell.angle_alpha   90.00
_cell.angle_beta   90.00
_cell.angle_gamma   90.00
#
_symmetry.space_group_name_H-M   'P 1'
#
loop_
_entity.id
_entity.type
_entity.pdbx_description
1 polymer ?
#
loop_
_entity_poly.entity_id
_entity_poly.type
_entity_poly.pdbx_seq_one_letter_code
_entity_poly.pdbx_strand_id
1 'polypeptide(L)'
;MLREALVNLLVHTDYAVPEASLIVRTPSGFLFRNPGSSRISEFDLLHGDRSDPRNPELVRMFRLIGLAEEAGTGIPKIIRAWRELGLEMPKIDAGTERYEFTLQLRQAHLLSTEDRRWLRSLGSQWNEAEQLALVHAKHHGYVDNATLTRLTGQHLADISKVLVSLRNRQLLQMVNRGRSACYELSSLGISGTKIPTNTSTSPTKQETIPENLWNELMQIGAIVRDHSRVERVTLEKVLVQLCSLTPLAPNDLVIILERKKYYLLKVIRTLLASGSISYLYSDQPSHPRQKYIATEIVGKELSPQQTSLDFKSN
;
A
#
# COMPACT_ATOMS: atom_id res chain seq x y z
N MET A 1 3.45 -28.42 -7.43
CA MET A 1 3.26 -27.66 -6.18
C MET A 1 2.29 -28.31 -5.20
N LEU A 2 1.08 -28.72 -5.57
CA LEU A 2 0.20 -29.45 -4.63
C LEU A 2 0.84 -30.72 -4.07
N ARG A 3 1.60 -31.43 -4.91
CA ARG A 3 2.46 -32.55 -4.48
C ARG A 3 3.47 -32.16 -3.41
N GLU A 4 4.11 -31.00 -3.57
CA GLU A 4 5.10 -30.48 -2.60
C GLU A 4 4.41 -30.15 -1.27
N ALA A 5 3.25 -29.50 -1.32
CA ALA A 5 2.45 -29.19 -0.14
C ALA A 5 1.98 -30.47 0.58
N LEU A 6 1.61 -31.52 -0.16
CA LEU A 6 1.24 -32.81 0.40
C LEU A 6 2.44 -33.53 1.06
N VAL A 7 3.60 -33.52 0.42
CA VAL A 7 4.81 -34.14 1.00
C VAL A 7 5.24 -33.39 2.26
N ASN A 8 5.24 -32.05 2.23
CA ASN A 8 5.52 -31.22 3.40
C ASN A 8 4.52 -31.48 4.53
N LEU A 9 3.23 -31.65 4.20
CA LEU A 9 2.20 -32.04 5.16
C LEU A 9 2.65 -33.34 5.87
N LEU A 10 2.83 -34.43 5.11
CA LEU A 10 3.10 -35.76 5.66
C LEU A 10 4.43 -35.86 6.44
N VAL A 11 5.45 -35.13 6.00
CA VAL A 11 6.77 -35.14 6.66
C VAL A 11 6.79 -34.38 7.97
N HIS A 12 6.00 -33.31 8.08
CA HIS A 12 6.05 -32.41 9.23
C HIS A 12 4.92 -32.62 10.25
N THR A 13 3.91 -33.44 9.93
CA THR A 13 2.84 -33.87 10.85
C THR A 13 3.42 -34.42 12.15
N ASP A 14 2.88 -34.00 13.29
CA ASP A 14 3.10 -34.69 14.55
C ASP A 14 2.18 -35.91 14.69
N TYR A 15 2.73 -37.11 14.46
CA TYR A 15 1.97 -38.36 14.56
C TYR A 15 1.82 -38.85 16.01
N ALA A 16 2.41 -38.17 17.00
CA ALA A 16 2.25 -38.52 18.40
C ALA A 16 0.93 -37.99 18.99
N VAL A 17 0.28 -37.03 18.32
CA VAL A 17 -0.99 -36.46 18.78
C VAL A 17 -2.18 -37.08 18.02
N PRO A 18 -3.38 -37.14 18.64
CA PRO A 18 -4.53 -37.81 18.05
C PRO A 18 -5.18 -37.05 16.89
N GLU A 19 -4.89 -35.76 16.73
CA GLU A 19 -5.43 -34.94 15.65
C GLU A 19 -4.90 -35.37 14.28
N ALA A 20 -5.79 -35.50 13.30
CA ALA A 20 -5.42 -35.84 11.94
C ALA A 20 -5.00 -34.61 11.12
N SER A 21 -4.05 -34.81 10.20
CA SER A 21 -3.74 -33.85 9.15
C SER A 21 -4.95 -33.65 8.24
N LEU A 22 -5.29 -32.40 7.95
CA LEU A 22 -6.46 -32.02 7.18
C LEU A 22 -6.06 -31.34 5.87
N ILE A 23 -6.71 -31.75 4.77
CA ILE A 23 -6.65 -31.07 3.48
C ILE A 23 -8.06 -30.66 3.08
N VAL A 24 -8.32 -29.37 3.00
CA VAL A 24 -9.60 -28.82 2.53
C VAL A 24 -9.41 -28.26 1.12
N ARG A 25 -10.19 -28.78 0.17
CA ARG A 25 -10.31 -28.20 -1.17
C ARG A 25 -11.54 -27.30 -1.21
N THR A 26 -11.33 -26.05 -1.59
CA THR A 26 -12.39 -25.06 -1.86
C THR A 26 -12.35 -24.67 -3.34
N PRO A 27 -13.42 -24.06 -3.88
CA PRO A 27 -13.36 -23.46 -5.22
C PRO A 27 -12.26 -22.39 -5.35
N SER A 28 -11.89 -21.76 -4.24
CA SER A 28 -10.88 -20.69 -4.15
C SER A 28 -9.45 -21.19 -3.87
N GLY A 29 -9.21 -22.50 -3.73
CA GLY A 29 -7.88 -23.05 -3.47
C GLY A 29 -7.87 -24.14 -2.39
N PHE A 30 -6.73 -24.30 -1.72
CA PHE A 30 -6.46 -25.40 -0.80
C PHE A 30 -6.01 -24.92 0.57
N LEU A 31 -6.42 -25.62 1.63
CA LEU A 31 -5.92 -25.45 2.99
C LEU A 31 -5.29 -26.78 3.43
N PHE A 32 -4.04 -26.70 3.86
CA PHE A 32 -3.30 -27.79 4.50
C PHE A 32 -3.15 -27.44 5.97
N ARG A 33 -3.54 -28.36 6.86
CA ARG A 33 -3.39 -28.22 8.31
C ARG A 33 -2.75 -29.46 8.88
N ASN A 34 -1.71 -29.26 9.68
CA ASN A 34 -1.01 -30.30 10.40
C ASN A 34 -1.13 -30.09 11.91
N PRO A 35 -1.30 -31.16 12.69
CA PRO A 35 -0.94 -31.10 14.09
C PRO A 35 0.57 -30.85 14.26
N GLY A 36 0.91 -30.09 15.29
CA GLY A 36 2.28 -29.70 15.60
C GLY A 36 2.64 -28.35 15.02
N SER A 37 3.27 -27.51 15.84
CA SER A 37 3.91 -26.28 15.37
C SER A 37 5.14 -26.57 14.50
N SER A 38 5.51 -25.57 13.70
CA SER A 38 6.79 -25.56 12.99
C SER A 38 7.95 -25.67 13.98
N ARG A 39 8.98 -26.42 13.60
CA ARG A 39 10.24 -26.57 14.37
C ARG A 39 11.29 -25.52 13.99
N ILE A 40 11.00 -24.73 12.96
CA ILE A 40 11.83 -23.62 12.49
C ILE A 40 11.01 -22.33 12.45
N SER A 41 11.70 -21.18 12.44
CA SER A 41 11.03 -19.89 12.42
C SER A 41 10.28 -19.65 11.10
N GLU A 42 9.30 -18.74 11.13
CA GLU A 42 8.61 -18.29 9.90
C GLU A 42 9.60 -17.70 8.89
N PHE A 43 10.61 -16.97 9.38
CA PHE A 43 11.67 -16.43 8.52
C PHE A 43 12.41 -17.55 7.79
N ASP A 44 12.82 -18.61 8.49
CA ASP A 44 13.53 -19.75 7.88
C ASP A 44 12.65 -20.52 6.89
N LEU A 45 11.34 -20.66 7.18
CA LEU A 45 10.37 -21.29 6.27
C LEU A 45 10.31 -20.56 4.91
N LEU A 46 10.42 -19.24 4.91
CA LEU A 46 10.30 -18.41 3.70
C LEU A 46 11.61 -18.35 2.89
N HIS A 47 12.77 -18.38 3.55
CA HIS A 47 14.08 -18.14 2.92
C HIS A 47 14.87 -19.43 2.63
N GLY A 48 14.53 -20.56 3.27
CA GLY A 48 15.02 -21.89 2.88
C GLY A 48 16.40 -22.27 3.40
N ASP A 49 16.96 -21.52 4.35
CA ASP A 49 18.33 -21.75 4.86
C ASP A 49 18.43 -22.92 5.85
N ARG A 50 17.30 -23.41 6.39
CA ARG A 50 17.24 -24.48 7.39
C ARG A 50 16.00 -25.35 7.24
N SER A 51 16.16 -26.64 7.55
CA SER A 51 15.07 -27.62 7.59
C SER A 51 15.22 -28.53 8.80
N ASP A 52 14.18 -28.63 9.62
CA ASP A 52 14.10 -29.59 10.72
C ASP A 52 12.81 -30.44 10.56
N PRO A 53 12.84 -31.50 9.73
CA PRO A 53 11.68 -32.36 9.55
C PRO A 53 11.42 -33.19 10.79
N ARG A 54 10.15 -33.24 11.22
CA ARG A 54 9.74 -34.03 12.38
C ARG A 54 9.88 -35.54 12.12
N ASN A 55 9.65 -35.96 10.88
CA ASN A 55 9.73 -37.37 10.47
C ASN A 55 10.84 -37.57 9.41
N PRO A 56 12.13 -37.62 9.80
CA PRO A 56 13.25 -37.72 8.86
C PRO A 56 13.24 -39.00 8.01
N GLU A 57 12.75 -40.13 8.56
CA GLU A 57 12.62 -41.37 7.79
C GLU A 57 11.56 -41.26 6.69
N LEU A 58 10.45 -40.53 6.91
CA LEU A 58 9.48 -40.24 5.85
C LEU A 58 10.11 -39.38 4.75
N VAL A 59 10.95 -38.40 5.11
CA VAL A 59 11.70 -37.62 4.11
C VAL A 59 12.58 -38.53 3.28
N ARG A 60 13.31 -39.45 3.92
CA ARG A 60 14.18 -40.41 3.24
C ARG A 60 13.37 -41.30 2.29
N MET A 61 12.23 -41.83 2.74
CA MET A 61 11.34 -42.63 1.89
C MET A 61 10.87 -41.83 0.68
N PHE A 62 10.37 -40.61 0.87
CA PHE A 62 9.94 -39.76 -0.25
C PHE A 62 11.09 -39.44 -1.22
N ARG A 63 12.32 -39.22 -0.74
CA ARG A 63 13.47 -39.06 -1.63
C ARG A 63 13.74 -40.30 -2.48
N LEU A 64 13.70 -41.50 -1.89
CA LEU A 64 13.96 -42.76 -2.61
C LEU A 64 12.96 -43.00 -3.76
N ILE A 65 11.71 -42.58 -3.60
CA ILE A 65 10.68 -42.72 -4.65
C ILE A 65 10.55 -41.48 -5.55
N GLY A 66 11.49 -40.52 -5.46
CA GLY A 66 11.46 -39.27 -6.22
C GLY A 66 10.39 -38.26 -5.77
N LEU A 67 9.57 -38.62 -4.76
CA LEU A 67 8.69 -37.85 -3.85
C LEU A 67 9.15 -36.45 -3.44
N ALA A 68 10.40 -36.36 -3.02
CA ALA A 68 10.98 -35.19 -2.38
C ALA A 68 12.38 -34.91 -2.95
N GLU A 69 12.76 -33.64 -2.99
CA GLU A 69 14.11 -33.21 -3.35
C GLU A 69 14.95 -32.91 -2.09
N GLU A 70 15.66 -31.78 -2.08
CA GLU A 70 16.45 -31.28 -0.97
C GLU A 70 15.58 -30.74 0.18
N ALA A 71 16.01 -31.03 1.41
CA ALA A 71 15.37 -30.53 2.62
C ALA A 71 15.39 -28.98 2.65
N GLY A 72 14.31 -28.36 3.11
CA GLY A 72 14.22 -26.90 3.26
C GLY A 72 13.77 -26.13 2.03
N THR A 73 13.66 -26.77 0.86
CA THR A 73 13.30 -26.08 -0.38
C THR A 73 11.80 -26.06 -0.69
N GLY A 74 10.99 -26.87 0.01
CA GLY A 74 9.60 -27.12 -0.37
C GLY A 74 8.68 -25.90 -0.26
N ILE A 75 8.68 -25.23 0.89
CA ILE A 75 7.88 -24.01 1.10
C ILE A 75 8.34 -22.86 0.18
N PRO A 76 9.65 -22.54 0.07
CA PRO A 76 10.14 -21.55 -0.89
C PRO A 76 9.74 -21.83 -2.34
N LYS A 77 9.74 -23.11 -2.78
CA LYS A 77 9.28 -23.50 -4.11
C LYS A 77 7.80 -23.24 -4.33
N ILE A 78 6.95 -23.56 -3.36
CA ILE A 78 5.51 -23.28 -3.43
C ILE A 78 5.28 -21.77 -3.56
N ILE A 79 5.97 -20.98 -2.74
CA ILE A 79 5.88 -19.52 -2.76
C ILE A 79 6.31 -18.96 -4.11
N ARG A 80 7.47 -19.38 -4.61
CA ARG A 80 7.99 -18.96 -5.91
C ARG A 80 7.01 -19.27 -7.04
N ALA A 81 6.44 -20.48 -7.05
CA ALA A 81 5.47 -20.87 -8.08
C ALA A 81 4.18 -20.04 -8.00
N TRP A 82 3.68 -19.72 -6.80
CA TRP A 82 2.52 -18.85 -6.63
C TRP A 82 2.78 -17.44 -7.15
N ARG A 83 3.98 -16.92 -6.86
CA ARG A 83 4.46 -15.64 -7.35
C ARG A 83 4.57 -15.62 -8.88
N GLU A 84 5.16 -16.64 -9.49
CA GLU A 84 5.29 -16.77 -10.95
C GLU A 84 3.93 -16.86 -11.66
N LEU A 85 2.92 -17.44 -11.00
CA LEU A 85 1.54 -17.51 -11.51
C LEU A 85 0.73 -16.22 -11.27
N GLY A 86 1.26 -15.24 -10.54
CA GLY A 86 0.56 -14.01 -10.18
C GLY A 86 -0.66 -14.25 -9.26
N LEU A 87 -0.57 -15.27 -8.41
CA LEU A 87 -1.59 -15.63 -7.44
C LEU A 87 -1.37 -14.91 -6.10
N GLU A 88 -2.43 -14.79 -5.30
CA GLU A 88 -2.33 -14.34 -3.90
C GLU A 88 -1.31 -15.20 -3.16
N MET A 89 -0.32 -14.56 -2.53
CA MET A 89 0.77 -15.24 -1.83
C MET A 89 0.23 -16.23 -0.80
N PRO A 90 0.84 -17.43 -0.69
CA PRO A 90 0.48 -18.41 0.33
C PRO A 90 0.52 -17.80 1.73
N LYS A 91 -0.49 -18.09 2.54
CA LYS A 91 -0.47 -17.73 3.97
C LYS A 91 0.02 -18.91 4.78
N ILE A 92 0.96 -18.65 5.67
CA ILE A 92 1.56 -19.66 6.55
C ILE A 92 1.30 -19.24 7.99
N ASP A 93 0.83 -20.18 8.80
CA ASP A 93 0.80 -20.04 10.25
C ASP A 93 1.70 -21.13 10.83
N ALA A 94 2.76 -20.72 11.54
CA ALA A 94 3.71 -21.62 12.15
C ALA A 94 3.15 -22.37 13.38
N GLY A 95 1.96 -22.01 13.86
CA GLY A 95 1.26 -22.73 14.92
C GLY A 95 1.71 -22.38 16.33
N THR A 96 2.22 -21.18 16.55
CA THR A 96 2.76 -20.73 17.85
C THR A 96 1.71 -20.66 18.96
N GLU A 97 0.43 -20.49 18.62
CA GLU A 97 -0.66 -20.38 19.60
C GLU A 97 -1.50 -21.66 19.73
N ARG A 98 -1.72 -22.37 18.61
CA ARG A 98 -2.67 -23.49 18.53
C ARG A 98 -2.02 -24.86 18.42
N TYR A 99 -0.68 -24.91 18.39
CA TYR A 99 0.07 -26.13 18.09
C TYR A 99 -0.38 -26.80 16.78
N GLU A 100 -0.72 -25.98 15.78
CA GLU A 100 -1.17 -26.41 14.46
C GLU A 100 -0.47 -25.60 13.39
N PHE A 101 0.22 -26.26 12.47
CA PHE A 101 0.77 -25.60 11.29
C PHE A 101 -0.31 -25.49 10.20
N THR A 102 -0.47 -24.31 9.60
CA THR A 102 -1.38 -24.13 8.45
C THR A 102 -0.67 -23.54 7.24
N LEU A 103 -1.02 -24.05 6.05
CA LEU A 103 -0.61 -23.52 4.76
C LEU A 103 -1.85 -23.32 3.89
N GLN A 104 -2.17 -22.06 3.59
CA GLN A 104 -3.30 -21.68 2.75
C GLN A 104 -2.81 -21.28 1.36
N LEU A 105 -3.22 -22.04 0.36
CA LEU A 105 -2.89 -21.84 -1.05
C LEU A 105 -4.12 -21.34 -1.81
N ARG A 106 -4.27 -20.02 -1.93
CA ARG A 106 -5.38 -19.42 -2.68
C ARG A 106 -5.10 -19.44 -4.18
N GLN A 107 -6.12 -19.74 -4.97
CA GLN A 107 -6.12 -19.64 -6.44
C GLN A 107 -6.79 -18.35 -6.90
N ALA A 108 -6.82 -17.34 -6.03
CA ALA A 108 -7.17 -15.98 -6.40
C ALA A 108 -5.96 -15.34 -7.07
N HIS A 109 -6.17 -14.74 -8.24
CA HIS A 109 -5.11 -13.96 -8.86
C HIS A 109 -5.08 -12.58 -8.22
N LEU A 110 -3.87 -12.07 -7.99
CA LEU A 110 -3.67 -10.74 -7.43
C LEU A 110 -4.26 -9.63 -8.33
N LEU A 111 -4.35 -9.93 -9.63
CA LEU A 111 -4.84 -9.04 -10.67
C LEU A 111 -6.17 -9.53 -11.26
N SER A 112 -7.11 -8.60 -11.38
CA SER A 112 -8.39 -8.85 -12.04
C SER A 112 -8.18 -9.26 -13.51
N THR A 113 -9.19 -9.90 -14.12
CA THR A 113 -9.12 -10.25 -15.55
C THR A 113 -9.04 -9.00 -16.44
N GLU A 114 -9.62 -7.89 -15.97
CA GLU A 114 -9.54 -6.58 -16.63
C GLU A 114 -8.12 -6.02 -16.54
N ASP A 115 -7.49 -6.04 -15.36
CA ASP A 115 -6.12 -5.54 -15.19
C ASP A 115 -5.11 -6.35 -16.00
N ARG A 116 -5.32 -7.66 -16.14
CA ARG A 116 -4.49 -8.49 -17.03
C ARG A 116 -4.74 -8.24 -18.51
N ARG A 117 -5.95 -7.85 -18.91
CA ARG A 117 -6.21 -7.41 -20.29
C ARG A 117 -5.53 -6.06 -20.54
N TRP A 118 -5.65 -5.13 -19.60
CA TRP A 118 -5.00 -3.83 -19.66
C TRP A 118 -3.47 -3.94 -19.69
N LEU A 119 -2.85 -4.72 -18.81
CA LEU A 119 -1.39 -4.96 -18.83
C LEU A 119 -0.91 -5.54 -20.17
N ARG A 120 -1.67 -6.48 -20.75
CA ARG A 120 -1.37 -7.02 -22.08
C ARG A 120 -1.48 -5.97 -23.20
N SER A 121 -2.36 -4.97 -23.05
CA SER A 121 -2.46 -3.85 -24.01
C SER A 121 -1.24 -2.92 -23.97
N LEU A 122 -0.58 -2.80 -22.82
CA LEU A 122 0.65 -2.01 -22.66
C LEU A 122 1.88 -2.72 -23.22
N GLY A 123 1.84 -4.05 -23.35
CA GLY A 123 2.95 -4.87 -23.81
C GLY A 123 2.92 -6.27 -23.19
N SER A 124 3.97 -7.05 -23.48
CA SER A 124 4.15 -8.40 -22.94
C SER A 124 5.36 -8.46 -22.01
N GLN A 125 5.36 -9.43 -21.09
CA GLN A 125 6.49 -9.76 -20.19
C GLN A 125 6.77 -8.74 -19.06
N TRP A 126 5.73 -8.32 -18.36
CA TRP A 126 5.87 -7.54 -17.12
C TRP A 126 6.28 -8.46 -15.97
N ASN A 127 7.29 -8.08 -15.20
CA ASN A 127 7.60 -8.76 -13.93
C ASN A 127 6.56 -8.39 -12.84
N GLU A 128 6.52 -9.12 -11.73
CA GLU A 128 5.56 -8.90 -10.64
C GLU A 128 5.55 -7.44 -10.13
N ALA A 129 6.72 -6.88 -9.87
CA ALA A 129 6.85 -5.52 -9.37
C ALA A 129 6.38 -4.47 -10.39
N GLU A 130 6.62 -4.70 -11.68
CA GLU A 130 6.14 -3.87 -12.78
C GLU A 130 4.61 -3.95 -12.90
N GLN A 131 4.04 -5.15 -12.85
CA GLN A 131 2.59 -5.37 -12.90
C GLN A 131 1.90 -4.66 -11.75
N LEU A 132 2.41 -4.86 -10.53
CA LEU A 132 1.90 -4.25 -9.31
C LEU A 132 2.01 -2.72 -9.34
N ALA A 133 3.13 -2.18 -9.80
CA ALA A 133 3.31 -0.74 -9.92
C ALA A 133 2.28 -0.11 -10.87
N LEU A 134 2.12 -0.70 -12.06
CA LEU A 134 1.20 -0.21 -13.09
C LEU A 134 -0.25 -0.32 -12.65
N VAL A 135 -0.67 -1.46 -12.11
CA VAL A 135 -2.05 -1.68 -11.67
C VAL A 135 -2.38 -0.84 -10.44
N HIS A 136 -1.44 -0.70 -9.50
CA HIS A 136 -1.64 0.19 -8.35
C HIS A 136 -1.84 1.64 -8.81
N ALA A 137 -0.99 2.13 -9.71
CA ALA A 137 -1.11 3.48 -10.27
C ALA A 137 -2.41 3.66 -11.08
N LYS A 138 -2.90 2.63 -11.77
CA LYS A 138 -4.20 2.65 -12.47
C LYS A 138 -5.37 2.89 -11.52
N HIS A 139 -5.41 2.16 -10.39
CA HIS A 139 -6.54 2.20 -9.46
C HIS A 139 -6.46 3.35 -8.45
N HIS A 140 -5.26 3.72 -8.00
CA HIS A 140 -5.06 4.72 -6.94
C HIS A 140 -4.45 6.04 -7.46
N GLY A 141 -4.27 6.15 -8.77
CA GLY A 141 -3.70 7.34 -9.43
C GLY A 141 -2.18 7.42 -9.38
N TYR A 142 -1.53 6.90 -8.34
CA TYR A 142 -0.08 6.94 -8.18
C TYR A 142 0.51 5.68 -7.54
N VAL A 143 1.84 5.56 -7.59
CA VAL A 143 2.64 4.56 -6.87
C VAL A 143 3.91 5.21 -6.34
N ASP A 144 4.28 4.88 -5.10
CA ASP A 144 5.54 5.28 -4.48
C ASP A 144 6.39 4.06 -4.11
N ASN A 145 7.65 4.30 -3.74
CA ASN A 145 8.56 3.21 -3.37
C ASN A 145 8.03 2.42 -2.16
N ALA A 146 7.53 3.11 -1.13
CA ALA A 146 7.08 2.48 0.12
C ALA A 146 5.90 1.53 -0.11
N THR A 147 4.96 1.91 -0.97
CA THR A 147 3.81 1.09 -1.33
C THR A 147 4.25 -0.11 -2.15
N LEU A 148 5.11 0.07 -3.14
CA LEU A 148 5.59 -1.06 -3.94
C LEU A 148 6.46 -2.03 -3.11
N THR A 149 7.23 -1.53 -2.14
CA THR A 149 7.95 -2.36 -1.14
C THR A 149 7.00 -3.22 -0.36
N ARG A 150 5.93 -2.64 0.17
CA ARG A 150 4.94 -3.37 0.95
C ARG A 150 4.19 -4.43 0.12
N LEU A 151 3.90 -4.12 -1.14
CA LEU A 151 3.17 -5.04 -2.03
C LEU A 151 4.04 -6.20 -2.54
N THR A 152 5.33 -5.96 -2.79
CA THR A 152 6.23 -6.96 -3.40
C THR A 152 7.15 -7.67 -2.41
N GLY A 153 7.39 -7.08 -1.23
CA GLY A 153 8.39 -7.54 -0.26
C GLY A 153 9.84 -7.38 -0.73
N GLN A 154 10.09 -6.72 -1.87
CA GLN A 154 11.43 -6.55 -2.44
C GLN A 154 12.20 -5.40 -1.77
N HIS A 155 13.53 -5.42 -1.90
CA HIS A 155 14.39 -4.38 -1.34
C HIS A 155 14.21 -3.03 -2.06
N LEU A 156 14.34 -1.92 -1.32
CA LEU A 156 14.11 -0.56 -1.81
C LEU A 156 14.92 -0.21 -3.07
N ALA A 157 16.15 -0.74 -3.16
CA ALA A 157 17.04 -0.52 -4.30
C ALA A 157 16.50 -1.13 -5.60
N ASP A 158 15.90 -2.32 -5.54
CA ASP A 158 15.38 -3.00 -6.72
C ASP A 158 14.06 -2.39 -7.18
N ILE A 159 13.22 -1.98 -6.22
CA ILE A 159 12.00 -1.21 -6.48
C ILE A 159 12.31 0.13 -7.15
N SER A 160 13.36 0.81 -6.68
CA SER A 160 13.80 2.04 -7.31
C SER A 160 14.19 1.81 -8.78
N LYS A 161 14.88 0.71 -9.09
CA LYS A 161 15.21 0.33 -10.49
C LYS A 161 13.95 0.04 -11.30
N VAL A 162 12.96 -0.66 -10.73
CA VAL A 162 11.69 -0.98 -11.39
C VAL A 162 10.94 0.30 -11.76
N LEU A 163 10.74 1.22 -10.82
CA LEU A 163 10.03 2.48 -11.06
C LEU A 163 10.77 3.38 -12.06
N VAL A 164 12.11 3.43 -11.98
CA VAL A 164 12.94 4.15 -12.97
C VAL A 164 12.84 3.51 -14.35
N SER A 165 12.85 2.18 -14.45
CA SER A 165 12.66 1.45 -15.71
C SER A 165 11.32 1.77 -16.35
N LEU A 166 10.22 1.69 -15.59
CA LEU A 166 8.87 2.02 -16.07
C LEU A 166 8.74 3.49 -16.48
N ARG A 167 9.40 4.41 -15.77
CA ARG A 167 9.49 5.82 -16.15
C ARG A 167 10.25 6.00 -17.46
N ASN A 168 11.39 5.34 -17.61
CA ASN A 168 12.20 5.42 -18.82
C ASN A 168 11.49 4.82 -20.04
N ARG A 169 10.62 3.81 -19.83
CA ARG A 169 9.68 3.27 -20.83
C ARG A 169 8.48 4.19 -21.11
N GLN A 170 8.46 5.39 -20.53
CA GLN A 170 7.35 6.34 -20.65
C GLN A 170 5.99 5.77 -20.26
N LEU A 171 5.93 4.79 -19.34
CA LEU A 171 4.67 4.27 -18.80
C LEU A 171 4.28 5.00 -17.54
N LEU A 172 5.27 5.39 -16.74
CA LEU A 172 5.11 6.22 -15.56
C LEU A 172 5.74 7.60 -15.76
N GLN A 173 5.15 8.61 -15.13
CA GLN A 173 5.70 9.96 -15.01
C GLN A 173 5.93 10.30 -13.54
N MET A 174 7.03 10.98 -13.25
CA MET A 174 7.39 11.34 -11.88
C MET A 174 6.73 12.67 -11.50
N VAL A 175 5.96 12.66 -10.42
CA VAL A 175 5.21 13.84 -9.96
C VAL A 175 5.92 14.56 -8.82
N ASN A 176 6.43 13.81 -7.83
CA ASN A 176 7.16 14.36 -6.69
C ASN A 176 8.60 13.84 -6.65
N ARG A 177 9.54 14.66 -6.15
CA ARG A 177 10.99 14.34 -6.03
C ARG A 177 11.43 14.14 -4.58
N GLY A 178 12.49 13.35 -4.39
CA GLY A 178 13.15 13.13 -3.09
C GLY A 178 12.65 11.89 -2.35
N ARG A 179 12.63 11.94 -1.01
CA ARG A 179 12.22 10.82 -0.13
C ARG A 179 10.76 10.38 -0.33
N SER A 180 9.93 11.22 -0.94
CA SER A 180 8.53 10.96 -1.29
C SER A 180 8.34 10.94 -2.80
N ALA A 181 9.27 10.29 -3.52
CA ALA A 181 9.14 10.14 -4.96
C ALA A 181 7.89 9.31 -5.30
N CYS A 182 6.96 9.94 -6.01
CA CYS A 182 5.71 9.34 -6.47
C CYS A 182 5.65 9.38 -8.00
N TYR A 183 5.05 8.34 -8.57
CA TYR A 183 4.90 8.13 -9.99
C TYR A 183 3.42 7.96 -10.34
N GLU A 184 2.94 8.64 -11.38
CA GLU A 184 1.59 8.47 -11.94
C GLU A 184 1.69 7.79 -13.31
N LEU A 185 0.59 7.22 -13.81
CA LEU A 185 0.55 6.75 -15.19
C LEU A 185 0.74 7.92 -16.16
N SER A 186 1.57 7.71 -17.17
CA SER A 186 1.74 8.63 -18.29
C SER A 186 0.56 8.55 -19.27
N SER A 187 0.50 9.47 -20.22
CA SER A 187 -0.46 9.41 -21.35
C SER A 187 -0.41 8.09 -22.11
N LEU A 188 0.78 7.48 -22.27
CA LEU A 188 0.96 6.18 -22.92
C LEU A 188 0.40 5.03 -22.07
N GLY A 189 0.57 5.11 -20.75
CA GLY A 189 0.00 4.16 -19.79
C GLY A 189 -1.53 4.23 -19.70
N ILE A 190 -2.11 5.39 -19.99
CA ILE A 190 -3.57 5.62 -19.95
C ILE A 190 -4.25 5.15 -21.24
N SER A 191 -3.66 5.37 -22.42
CA SER A 191 -4.32 5.11 -23.71
C SER A 191 -4.25 3.68 -24.24
N GLY A 192 -3.43 2.80 -23.66
CA GLY A 192 -3.48 1.36 -23.97
C GLY A 192 -3.52 0.99 -25.46
N THR A 193 -2.77 1.67 -26.35
CA THR A 193 -2.31 1.19 -27.68
C THR A 193 -1.55 2.29 -28.46
N LYS A 194 -0.80 1.83 -29.47
CA LYS A 194 0.24 2.46 -30.31
C LYS A 194 -0.01 3.90 -30.79
N ILE A 195 1.08 4.68 -30.79
CA ILE A 195 1.23 5.96 -31.50
C ILE A 195 1.27 5.69 -33.03
N PRO A 196 0.43 6.34 -33.86
CA PRO A 196 0.89 6.99 -35.07
C PRO A 196 1.36 8.41 -34.72
N THR A 197 2.52 8.73 -35.26
CA THR A 197 3.18 10.02 -35.24
C THR A 197 2.25 11.21 -35.48
N ASN A 198 2.59 12.32 -34.82
CA ASN A 198 2.18 13.68 -35.08
C ASN A 198 0.74 14.04 -34.68
N THR A 199 0.59 14.67 -33.53
CA THR A 199 0.42 16.14 -33.47
C THR A 199 0.35 16.57 -32.02
N SER A 200 1.04 17.67 -31.73
CA SER A 200 0.94 18.49 -30.54
C SER A 200 -0.52 18.65 -30.13
N THR A 201 -0.86 18.31 -28.89
CA THR A 201 -1.61 19.15 -27.94
C THR A 201 -1.66 18.39 -26.62
N SER A 202 -0.81 18.78 -25.66
CA SER A 202 -0.98 18.40 -24.27
C SER A 202 -2.19 19.16 -23.69
N PRO A 203 -3.16 18.51 -23.03
CA PRO A 203 -4.06 19.20 -22.13
C PRO A 203 -3.74 18.77 -20.70
N THR A 204 -2.60 19.20 -20.17
CA THR A 204 -2.40 19.24 -18.72
C THR A 204 -3.00 20.56 -18.25
N LYS A 205 -4.31 20.58 -17.97
CA LYS A 205 -4.88 21.64 -17.11
C LYS A 205 -4.24 21.45 -15.74
N GLN A 206 -3.10 22.10 -15.52
CA GLN A 206 -2.72 22.46 -14.16
C GLN A 206 -3.89 23.28 -13.64
N GLU A 207 -4.52 22.82 -12.55
CA GLU A 207 -5.45 23.64 -11.78
C GLU A 207 -4.65 24.75 -11.11
N THR A 208 -4.23 25.73 -11.90
CA THR A 208 -3.62 26.96 -11.42
C THR A 208 -4.72 27.77 -10.74
N ILE A 209 -4.42 28.23 -9.52
CA ILE A 209 -5.30 29.12 -8.77
C ILE A 209 -5.55 30.36 -9.64
N PRO A 210 -6.82 30.75 -9.90
CA PRO A 210 -7.12 31.93 -10.71
C PRO A 210 -6.39 33.16 -10.17
N GLU A 211 -5.85 33.99 -11.07
CA GLU A 211 -4.98 35.13 -10.71
C GLU A 211 -5.64 36.08 -9.70
N ASN A 212 -6.94 36.36 -9.86
CA ASN A 212 -7.69 37.19 -8.92
C ASN A 212 -7.73 36.60 -7.51
N LEU A 213 -7.93 35.28 -7.40
CA LEU A 213 -7.94 34.58 -6.11
C LEU A 213 -6.54 34.53 -5.51
N TRP A 214 -5.51 34.37 -6.33
CA TRP A 214 -4.13 34.41 -5.87
C TRP A 214 -3.77 35.76 -5.24
N ASN A 215 -4.21 36.86 -5.83
CA ASN A 215 -4.00 38.20 -5.28
C ASN A 215 -4.70 38.37 -3.93
N GLU A 216 -5.92 37.84 -3.75
CA GLU A 216 -6.63 37.84 -2.48
C GLU A 216 -5.88 37.03 -1.40
N LEU A 217 -5.41 35.82 -1.73
CA LEU A 217 -4.58 35.02 -0.83
C LEU A 217 -3.29 35.76 -0.41
N MET A 218 -2.67 36.46 -1.35
CA MET A 218 -1.46 37.25 -1.09
C MET A 218 -1.72 38.44 -0.16
N GLN A 219 -2.91 39.06 -0.21
CA GLN A 219 -3.32 40.12 0.72
C GLN A 219 -3.56 39.58 2.12
N ILE A 220 -4.23 38.43 2.26
CA ILE A 220 -4.43 37.77 3.56
C ILE A 220 -3.09 37.37 4.17
N GLY A 221 -2.17 36.84 3.36
CA GLY A 221 -0.83 36.46 3.78
C GLY A 221 0.07 37.64 4.19
N ALA A 222 -0.22 38.87 3.73
CA ALA A 222 0.59 40.06 4.00
C ALA A 222 0.73 40.35 5.50
N ILE A 223 -0.32 40.09 6.29
CA ILE A 223 -0.31 40.23 7.76
C ILE A 223 0.84 39.43 8.37
N VAL A 224 1.09 38.22 7.86
CA VAL A 224 2.15 37.35 8.33
C VAL A 224 3.49 37.69 7.68
N ARG A 225 3.50 38.07 6.40
CA ARG A 225 4.70 38.34 5.60
C ARG A 225 5.43 39.60 6.08
N ASP A 226 4.68 40.69 6.25
CA ASP A 226 5.20 42.05 6.46
C ASP A 226 5.67 42.28 7.90
N HIS A 227 5.26 41.41 8.84
CA HIS A 227 5.64 41.50 10.25
C HIS A 227 6.72 40.47 10.57
N SER A 228 7.89 40.90 11.02
CA SER A 228 9.01 39.99 11.36
C SER A 228 8.70 39.05 12.54
N ARG A 229 7.80 39.46 13.44
CA ARG A 229 7.39 38.69 14.63
C ARG A 229 5.87 38.62 14.68
N VAL A 230 5.33 37.44 14.43
CA VAL A 230 3.89 37.18 14.42
C VAL A 230 3.58 36.22 15.56
N GLU A 231 2.56 36.55 16.35
CA GLU A 231 2.08 35.65 17.40
C GLU A 231 1.54 34.36 16.77
N ARG A 232 1.79 33.23 17.44
CA ARG A 232 1.38 31.91 16.92
C ARG A 232 -0.12 31.83 16.63
N VAL A 233 -0.95 32.41 17.50
CA VAL A 233 -2.41 32.44 17.34
C VAL A 233 -2.82 33.17 16.06
N THR A 234 -2.15 34.26 15.72
CA THR A 234 -2.42 35.03 14.50
C THR A 234 -2.04 34.22 13.25
N LEU A 235 -0.88 33.54 13.28
CA LEU A 235 -0.47 32.66 12.19
C LEU A 235 -1.46 31.50 11.98
N GLU A 236 -1.94 30.89 13.06
CA GLU A 236 -2.93 29.81 13.02
C GLU A 236 -4.25 30.27 12.39
N LYS A 237 -4.76 31.45 12.78
CA LYS A 237 -5.97 32.06 12.18
C LYS A 237 -5.80 32.31 10.68
N VAL A 238 -4.67 32.88 10.27
CA VAL A 238 -4.39 33.16 8.85
C VAL A 238 -4.30 31.86 8.05
N LEU A 239 -3.64 30.82 8.57
CA LEU A 239 -3.57 29.51 7.91
C LEU A 239 -4.96 28.89 7.68
N VAL A 240 -5.83 28.93 8.70
CA VAL A 240 -7.21 28.45 8.58
C VAL A 240 -7.98 29.26 7.54
N GLN A 241 -7.89 30.60 7.58
CA GLN A 241 -8.56 31.49 6.63
C GLN A 241 -8.11 31.24 5.18
N LEU A 242 -6.82 31.03 4.95
CA LEU A 242 -6.30 30.70 3.62
C LEU A 242 -6.86 29.36 3.13
N CYS A 243 -6.86 28.33 4.00
CA CYS A 243 -7.34 27.00 3.67
C CYS A 243 -8.88 26.91 3.56
N SER A 244 -9.64 27.90 4.05
CA SER A 244 -11.09 27.98 3.86
C SER A 244 -11.48 28.54 2.50
N LEU A 245 -10.62 29.35 1.87
CA LEU A 245 -10.91 29.94 0.56
C LEU A 245 -10.64 28.95 -0.59
N THR A 246 -9.59 28.15 -0.46
CA THR A 246 -9.22 27.16 -1.48
C THR A 246 -8.32 26.10 -0.85
N PRO A 247 -8.36 24.85 -1.34
CA PRO A 247 -7.35 23.86 -0.99
C PRO A 247 -5.95 24.36 -1.38
N LEU A 248 -5.03 24.41 -0.41
CA LEU A 248 -3.68 24.94 -0.61
C LEU A 248 -2.60 23.87 -0.38
N ALA A 249 -1.61 23.81 -1.28
CA ALA A 249 -0.47 22.92 -1.11
C ALA A 249 0.55 23.52 -0.12
N PRO A 250 1.44 22.70 0.48
CA PRO A 250 2.48 23.20 1.37
C PRO A 250 3.39 24.27 0.75
N ASN A 251 3.61 24.23 -0.57
CA ASN A 251 4.45 25.21 -1.26
C ASN A 251 3.70 26.53 -1.50
N ASP A 252 2.39 26.49 -1.76
CA ASP A 252 1.57 27.71 -1.92
C ASP A 252 1.61 28.53 -0.63
N LEU A 253 1.46 27.87 0.52
CA LEU A 253 1.56 28.51 1.84
C LEU A 253 2.96 29.11 2.12
N VAL A 254 4.02 28.48 1.62
CA VAL A 254 5.38 29.03 1.73
C VAL A 254 5.51 30.32 0.93
N ILE A 255 4.93 30.36 -0.28
CA ILE A 255 4.96 31.55 -1.13
C ILE A 255 4.09 32.66 -0.52
N ILE A 256 2.86 32.34 -0.12
CA ILE A 256 1.90 33.30 0.43
C ILE A 256 2.41 33.93 1.74
N LEU A 257 3.02 33.14 2.63
CA LEU A 257 3.43 33.60 3.97
C LEU A 257 4.91 33.97 4.08
N GLU A 258 5.73 33.65 3.06
CA GLU A 258 7.19 33.78 3.06
C GLU A 258 7.87 33.24 4.34
N ARG A 259 7.38 32.11 4.85
CA ARG A 259 7.95 31.43 6.02
C ARG A 259 8.63 30.12 5.63
N LYS A 260 9.64 29.74 6.42
CA LYS A 260 10.35 28.47 6.22
C LYS A 260 9.37 27.30 6.28
N LYS A 261 9.42 26.43 5.25
CA LYS A 261 8.55 25.26 5.10
C LYS A 261 8.45 24.40 6.35
N TYR A 262 9.57 24.10 7.00
CA TYR A 262 9.59 23.31 8.24
C TYR A 262 8.77 23.95 9.38
N TYR A 263 8.87 25.27 9.54
CA TYR A 263 8.15 26.00 10.58
C TYR A 263 6.64 25.96 10.32
N LEU A 264 6.21 26.23 9.08
CA LEU A 264 4.81 26.13 8.68
C LEU A 264 4.26 24.72 8.90
N LEU A 265 4.98 23.68 8.49
CA LEU A 265 4.54 22.29 8.70
C LEU A 265 4.43 21.93 10.19
N LYS A 266 5.24 22.51 11.07
CA LYS A 266 5.11 22.31 12.54
C LYS A 266 3.79 22.89 13.08
N VAL A 267 3.40 24.07 12.59
CA VAL A 267 2.13 24.73 12.99
C VAL A 267 0.92 24.05 12.35
N ILE A 268 1.02 23.65 11.08
CA ILE A 268 -0.05 22.91 10.39
C ILE A 268 -0.33 21.57 11.09
N ARG A 269 0.70 20.87 11.57
CA ARG A 269 0.51 19.65 12.38
C ARG A 269 -0.32 19.89 13.63
N THR A 270 -0.17 21.03 14.30
CA THR A 270 -1.02 21.35 15.45
C THR A 270 -2.46 21.67 15.05
N LEU A 271 -2.65 22.31 13.89
CA LEU A 271 -3.98 22.59 13.34
C LEU A 271 -4.71 21.34 12.84
N LEU A 272 -3.99 20.38 12.29
CA LEU A 272 -4.51 19.05 11.95
C LEU A 272 -4.93 18.29 13.21
N ALA A 273 -4.12 18.34 14.27
CA ALA A 273 -4.44 17.70 15.55
C ALA A 273 -5.62 18.35 16.27
N SER A 274 -5.79 19.68 16.17
CA SER A 274 -6.95 20.40 16.71
C SER A 274 -8.20 20.31 15.83
N GLY A 275 -8.10 19.73 14.64
CA GLY A 275 -9.20 19.63 13.68
C GLY A 275 -9.64 20.97 13.09
N SER A 276 -8.77 21.98 13.08
CA SER A 276 -9.05 23.29 12.46
C SER A 276 -8.74 23.32 10.95
N ILE A 277 -7.90 22.39 10.51
CA ILE A 277 -7.58 22.12 9.11
C ILE A 277 -7.60 20.60 8.95
N SER A 278 -7.95 20.12 7.76
CA SER A 278 -7.86 18.71 7.38
C SER A 278 -7.11 18.51 6.06
N TYR A 279 -6.79 17.25 5.77
CA TYR A 279 -6.24 16.83 4.50
C TYR A 279 -7.35 16.77 3.44
N LEU A 280 -7.09 17.28 2.24
CA LEU A 280 -8.00 17.13 1.10
C LEU A 280 -8.27 15.66 0.78
N TYR A 281 -7.23 14.81 0.83
CA TYR A 281 -7.32 13.36 0.75
C TYR A 281 -7.08 12.78 2.14
N SER A 282 -8.14 12.66 2.94
CA SER A 282 -8.07 12.26 4.35
C SER A 282 -7.71 10.78 4.56
N ASP A 283 -8.11 9.92 3.62
CA ASP A 283 -7.80 8.49 3.58
C ASP A 283 -6.35 8.21 3.13
N GLN A 284 -5.73 9.16 2.43
CA GLN A 284 -4.38 9.03 1.87
C GLN A 284 -3.48 10.23 2.25
N PRO A 285 -2.96 10.28 3.49
CA PRO A 285 -2.13 11.39 3.96
C PRO A 285 -0.89 11.67 3.10
N SER A 286 -0.36 10.67 2.39
CA SER A 286 0.80 10.78 1.50
C SER A 286 0.46 11.06 0.03
N HIS A 287 -0.80 11.38 -0.29
CA HIS A 287 -1.23 11.65 -1.67
C HIS A 287 -0.36 12.72 -2.34
N PRO A 288 0.08 12.55 -3.61
CA PRO A 288 1.04 13.46 -4.24
C PRO A 288 0.49 14.87 -4.46
N ARG A 289 -0.84 15.00 -4.60
CA ARG A 289 -1.55 16.28 -4.72
C ARG A 289 -2.21 16.71 -3.42
N GLN A 290 -1.68 16.27 -2.28
CA GLN A 290 -2.24 16.61 -0.98
C GLN A 290 -2.25 18.13 -0.77
N LYS A 291 -3.42 18.62 -0.38
CA LYS A 291 -3.68 20.03 -0.03
C LYS A 291 -4.33 20.09 1.34
N TYR A 292 -4.25 21.26 1.96
CA TYR A 292 -4.91 21.55 3.22
C TYR A 292 -6.20 22.31 2.97
N ILE A 293 -7.27 21.90 3.65
CA ILE A 293 -8.58 22.57 3.62
C ILE A 293 -8.98 22.91 5.06
N ALA A 294 -9.65 24.04 5.26
CA ALA A 294 -10.25 24.32 6.56
C ALA A 294 -11.39 23.33 6.79
N THR A 295 -11.44 22.77 8.00
CA THR A 295 -12.59 22.01 8.46
C THR A 295 -13.66 23.03 8.85
N GLU A 296 -14.74 23.12 8.07
CA GLU A 296 -15.90 23.91 8.50
C GLU A 296 -16.34 23.38 9.87
N ILE A 297 -16.39 24.26 10.86
CA ILE A 297 -17.05 23.96 12.12
C ILE A 297 -18.54 23.84 11.78
N VAL A 298 -19.00 22.64 11.40
CA VAL A 298 -20.42 22.31 11.48
C VAL A 298 -20.81 22.54 12.94
N GLY A 299 -21.79 23.42 13.13
CA GLY A 299 -22.26 23.87 14.42
C GLY A 299 -22.36 22.71 15.41
N LYS A 300 -21.63 22.86 16.50
CA LYS A 300 -21.82 22.10 17.72
C LYS A 300 -23.21 22.47 18.24
N GLU A 301 -24.26 21.75 17.82
CA GLU A 301 -25.53 21.81 18.55
C GLU A 301 -25.27 21.21 19.94
N LEU A 302 -25.42 22.10 20.91
CA LEU A 302 -25.47 21.79 22.31
C LEU A 302 -26.54 20.73 22.56
N SER A 303 -26.18 19.73 23.36
CA SER A 303 -27.15 18.90 24.08
C SER A 303 -28.10 19.78 24.89
N PRO A 304 -29.42 19.52 24.92
CA PRO A 304 -30.27 19.94 26.02
C PRO A 304 -30.25 18.85 27.11
N GLN A 305 -29.84 19.22 28.32
CA GLN A 305 -30.05 18.42 29.53
C GLN A 305 -31.53 18.45 29.95
N GLN A 306 -32.00 17.29 30.46
CA GLN A 306 -33.04 17.08 31.49
C GLN A 306 -34.45 17.68 31.23
N THR A 307 -35.56 16.93 31.37
CA THR A 307 -36.13 16.55 32.67
C THR A 307 -37.31 15.57 32.46
N SER A 308 -37.57 14.76 33.51
CA SER A 308 -38.84 14.05 33.85
C SER A 308 -39.10 12.71 33.14
N LEU A 309 -39.55 11.63 33.77
CA LEU A 309 -39.98 11.32 35.14
C LEU A 309 -39.97 9.79 35.33
N ASP A 310 -39.92 9.38 36.60
CA ASP A 310 -39.92 8.04 37.19
C ASP A 310 -40.84 6.96 36.57
N PHE A 311 -40.48 5.67 36.70
CA PHE A 311 -41.15 4.76 37.64
C PHE A 311 -40.35 3.46 37.89
N LYS A 312 -40.34 3.08 39.17
CA LYS A 312 -39.71 1.91 39.78
C LYS A 312 -40.39 0.58 39.43
N SER A 313 -39.66 -0.51 39.72
CA SER A 313 -40.14 -1.82 40.20
C SER A 313 -40.83 -2.77 39.20
N ASN A 314 -40.09 -3.79 38.76
CA ASN A 314 -40.23 -5.18 39.23
C ASN A 314 -39.10 -6.04 38.69
#